data_AF-A0A9E4E9I2-F1
#
_entry.id   AF-A0A9E4E9I2-F1
#
_cell.length_a   1.000
_cell.length_b   1.000
_cell.length_c   1.000
_cell.angle_alpha   90.00
_cell.angle_beta   90.00
_cell.angle_gamma   90.00
#
_symmetry.space_group_name_H-M   'P 1'
#
loop_
_entity.id
_entity.type
_entity.pdbx_description
1 polymer ?
#
loop_
_entity_poly.entity_id
_entity_poly.type
_entity_poly.pdbx_seq_one_letter_code
_entity_poly.pdbx_strand_id
1 'polypeptide(L)'
;WGSHYFCKMPLDQREVPFHQDATYWPFRPFKTVTVWLAVDEITEDAGPMCFLPGSHLHGKLAWKRRDENVILELEVEDYSKFRKPYPLLLDAGEFSLHTDLLVHGSKGNDSDSRRCGLTLRYVPPDVRLVDPRYSGWIRNSVICRGEDKSGYWPNQPRPTSSVIN
;
A
#
# COMPACT_ATOMS: atom_id res chain seq x y z
N TRP A 1 7.15 -3.00 8.59
CA TRP A 1 7.76 -4.17 7.94
C TRP A 1 8.24 -3.89 6.52
N GLY A 2 7.68 -2.92 5.81
CA GLY A 2 8.19 -2.54 4.48
C GLY A 2 7.87 -1.09 4.12
N SER A 3 8.64 -0.55 3.19
CA SER A 3 8.41 0.76 2.58
C SER A 3 8.65 0.70 1.07
N HIS A 4 7.88 1.47 0.30
CA HIS A 4 7.99 1.47 -1.16
C HIS A 4 7.53 2.82 -1.74
N TYR A 5 8.22 3.34 -2.75
CA TYR A 5 7.80 4.52 -3.51
C TYR A 5 6.92 4.11 -4.69
N PHE A 6 5.73 4.70 -4.78
CA PHE A 6 4.87 4.56 -5.96
C PHE A 6 4.87 5.87 -6.73
N CYS A 7 5.55 5.85 -7.87
CA CYS A 7 5.67 6.99 -8.77
C CYS A 7 4.85 6.75 -10.04
N LYS A 8 4.08 7.75 -10.45
CA LYS A 8 3.62 7.89 -11.83
C LYS A 8 4.31 9.09 -12.45
N MET A 9 5.00 8.85 -13.57
CA MET A 9 5.62 9.91 -14.33
C MET A 9 4.55 10.76 -15.05
N PRO A 10 4.87 11.97 -15.51
CA PRO A 10 3.97 12.73 -16.35
C PRO A 10 3.43 11.88 -17.51
N LEU A 11 2.12 11.96 -17.77
CA LEU A 11 1.44 11.25 -18.86
C LEU A 11 1.53 9.71 -18.79
N ASP A 12 1.91 9.12 -17.64
CA ASP A 12 1.94 7.67 -17.45
C ASP A 12 0.52 7.11 -17.30
N GLN A 13 0.03 6.48 -18.37
CA GLN A 13 -1.33 5.95 -18.47
C GLN A 13 -1.55 4.61 -17.77
N ARG A 14 -0.52 4.01 -17.16
CA ARG A 14 -0.70 2.72 -16.46
C ARG A 14 -1.56 2.88 -15.23
N GLU A 15 -2.46 1.95 -15.01
CA GLU A 15 -3.40 1.95 -13.89
C GLU A 15 -2.92 1.09 -12.72
N VAL A 16 -3.47 1.35 -11.54
CA VAL A 16 -3.50 0.38 -10.45
C VAL A 16 -4.96 -0.05 -10.31
N PRO A 17 -5.30 -1.31 -10.66
CA PRO A 17 -6.66 -1.81 -10.51
C PRO A 17 -7.15 -1.72 -9.07
N PHE A 18 -8.47 -1.71 -8.88
CA PHE A 18 -9.04 -1.79 -7.54
C PHE A 18 -8.67 -3.12 -6.88
N HIS A 19 -7.89 -3.05 -5.81
CA HIS A 19 -7.32 -4.22 -5.15
C HIS A 19 -7.32 -4.08 -3.63
N GLN A 20 -7.05 -5.18 -2.94
CA GLN A 20 -6.69 -5.18 -1.52
C GLN A 20 -5.21 -5.55 -1.41
N ASP A 21 -4.45 -4.74 -0.69
CA ASP A 21 -3.05 -4.99 -0.33
C ASP A 21 -2.86 -6.39 0.29
N ALA A 22 -3.81 -6.83 1.12
CA ALA A 22 -3.89 -8.14 1.76
C ALA A 22 -3.86 -9.33 0.78
N THR A 23 -4.18 -9.09 -0.50
CA THR A 23 -4.10 -10.11 -1.55
C THR A 23 -2.66 -10.42 -1.94
N TYR A 24 -1.78 -9.42 -1.88
CA TYR A 24 -0.37 -9.56 -2.26
C TYR A 24 0.51 -10.14 -1.15
N TRP A 25 0.09 -10.03 0.10
CA TRP A 25 0.98 -10.31 1.23
C TRP A 25 0.60 -11.59 1.99
N PRO A 26 1.58 -12.45 2.28
CA PRO A 26 1.35 -13.68 3.03
C PRO A 26 1.35 -13.43 4.55
N PHE A 27 0.70 -12.37 5.02
CA PHE A 27 0.62 -12.04 6.45
C PHE A 27 -0.75 -12.35 7.03
N ARG A 28 -0.79 -13.00 8.20
CA ARG A 28 -2.02 -13.28 8.95
C ARG A 28 -1.84 -12.98 10.45
N PRO A 29 -2.89 -12.48 11.14
CA PRO A 29 -4.15 -11.97 10.58
C PRO A 29 -3.95 -10.71 9.70
N PHE A 30 -4.97 -10.32 8.93
CA PHE A 30 -4.97 -9.09 8.13
C PHE A 30 -5.07 -7.87 9.04
N LYS A 31 -3.93 -7.37 9.47
CA LYS A 31 -3.81 -6.25 10.41
C LYS A 31 -2.73 -5.26 9.98
N THR A 32 -2.37 -5.26 8.70
CA THR A 32 -1.41 -4.27 8.21
C THR A 32 -2.10 -2.93 8.03
N VAL A 33 -1.45 -1.87 8.49
CA VAL A 33 -1.81 -0.49 8.17
C VAL A 33 -0.75 0.07 7.25
N THR A 34 -1.19 0.58 6.10
CA THR A 34 -0.37 1.36 5.18
C THR A 34 -0.56 2.83 5.49
N VAL A 35 0.53 3.51 5.80
CA VAL A 35 0.63 4.97 5.67
C VAL A 35 1.04 5.26 4.24
N TRP A 36 0.30 6.12 3.56
CA TRP A 36 0.65 6.61 2.23
C TRP A 36 0.90 8.11 2.36
N LEU A 37 2.18 8.49 2.30
CA LEU A 37 2.66 9.87 2.42
C LEU A 37 2.82 10.47 1.02
N ALA A 38 2.17 11.60 0.77
CA ALA A 38 2.33 12.38 -0.44
C ALA A 38 3.73 13.01 -0.46
N VAL A 39 4.56 12.61 -1.43
CA VAL A 39 5.87 13.25 -1.65
C VAL A 39 5.69 14.48 -2.53
N ASP A 40 4.84 14.35 -3.55
CA ASP A 40 4.40 15.43 -4.43
C ASP A 40 2.92 15.75 -4.11
N GLU A 41 2.46 16.96 -4.44
CA GLU A 41 1.03 17.31 -4.41
C GLU A 41 0.22 16.39 -5.33
N ILE A 42 -1.02 16.06 -4.94
CA ILE A 42 -1.91 15.19 -5.70
C ILE A 42 -3.15 15.95 -6.13
N THR A 43 -3.11 16.44 -7.37
CA THR A 43 -4.25 17.04 -8.06
C THR A 43 -5.18 15.98 -8.66
N GLU A 44 -6.36 16.39 -9.12
CA GLU A 44 -7.35 15.47 -9.70
C GLU A 44 -6.86 14.75 -10.96
N ASP A 45 -6.04 15.42 -11.76
CA ASP A 45 -5.42 14.93 -13.00
C ASP A 45 -4.12 14.13 -12.74
N ALA A 46 -3.57 14.16 -11.53
CA ALA A 46 -2.35 13.42 -11.16
C ALA A 46 -2.56 11.89 -11.00
N GLY A 47 -3.74 11.39 -11.42
CA GLY A 47 -4.16 10.01 -11.20
C GLY A 47 -4.19 9.65 -9.71
N PRO A 48 -4.99 10.35 -8.88
CA PRO A 48 -5.03 10.11 -7.45
C PRO A 48 -5.42 8.66 -7.14
N MET A 49 -4.95 8.17 -6.00
CA MET A 49 -5.49 6.93 -5.45
C MET A 49 -6.95 7.17 -5.05
N CYS A 50 -7.83 6.23 -5.40
CA CYS A 50 -9.22 6.26 -5.01
C CYS A 50 -9.51 5.10 -4.05
N PHE A 51 -10.17 5.41 -2.94
CA PHE A 51 -10.66 4.40 -1.99
C PHE A 51 -12.11 4.03 -2.32
N LEU A 52 -12.51 2.78 -2.05
CA LEU A 52 -13.92 2.42 -1.95
C LEU A 52 -14.33 2.41 -0.47
N PRO A 53 -15.04 3.45 0.02
CA PRO A 53 -15.31 3.59 1.45
C PRO A 53 -16.10 2.41 2.03
N GLY A 54 -15.67 1.91 3.18
CA GLY A 54 -16.32 0.80 3.89
C GLY A 54 -15.99 -0.60 3.36
N SER A 55 -15.28 -0.73 2.24
CA SER A 55 -14.97 -2.04 1.63
C SER A 55 -14.18 -2.99 2.55
N HIS A 56 -13.31 -2.45 3.41
CA HIS A 56 -12.54 -3.20 4.41
C HIS A 56 -13.39 -3.96 5.44
N LEU A 57 -14.66 -3.57 5.63
CA LEU A 57 -15.57 -4.23 6.57
C LEU A 57 -16.08 -5.58 6.07
N HIS A 58 -15.79 -5.93 4.82
CA HIS A 58 -16.23 -7.19 4.19
C HIS A 58 -15.14 -8.27 4.17
N GLY A 59 -14.03 -8.07 4.89
CA GLY A 59 -12.91 -9.00 4.92
C GLY A 59 -12.17 -9.05 3.58
N LYS A 60 -11.44 -10.15 3.35
CA LYS A 60 -10.74 -10.37 2.08
C LYS A 60 -11.73 -10.75 0.98
N LEU A 61 -11.69 -10.04 -0.14
CA LEU A 61 -12.55 -10.25 -1.29
C LEU A 61 -11.90 -11.19 -2.32
N ALA A 62 -12.73 -11.79 -3.17
CA ALA A 62 -12.27 -12.54 -4.33
C ALA A 62 -11.60 -11.59 -5.34
N TRP A 63 -10.61 -12.13 -6.07
CA TRP A 63 -9.79 -11.37 -7.00
C TRP A 63 -9.52 -12.17 -8.27
N LYS A 64 -9.32 -11.46 -9.36
CA LYS A 64 -8.91 -11.95 -10.66
C LYS A 64 -7.61 -11.29 -11.10
N ARG A 65 -6.90 -11.90 -12.04
CA ARG A 65 -5.72 -11.29 -12.66
C ARG A 65 -6.13 -10.33 -13.78
N ARG A 66 -5.44 -9.20 -13.88
CA ARG A 66 -5.54 -8.20 -14.95
C ARG A 66 -4.13 -7.94 -15.46
N ASP A 67 -3.88 -8.19 -16.74
CA ASP A 67 -2.51 -8.25 -17.28
C ASP A 67 -2.12 -7.03 -18.13
N GLU A 68 -3.08 -6.23 -18.62
CA GLU A 68 -2.81 -5.16 -19.59
C GLU A 68 -2.81 -3.76 -18.96
N ASN A 69 -1.74 -2.99 -19.24
CA ASN A 69 -1.58 -1.57 -18.86
C ASN A 69 -1.73 -1.28 -17.35
N VAL A 70 -1.27 -2.21 -16.51
CA VAL A 70 -1.35 -2.07 -15.05
C VAL A 70 0.01 -2.13 -14.38
N ILE A 71 0.15 -1.44 -13.25
CA ILE A 71 1.31 -1.50 -12.35
C ILE A 71 1.19 -2.73 -11.42
N LEU A 72 -0.04 -3.12 -11.09
CA LEU A 72 -0.37 -4.22 -10.19
C LEU A 72 -1.42 -5.12 -10.85
N GLU A 73 -1.19 -6.44 -10.83
CA GLU A 73 -1.94 -7.38 -11.68
C GLU A 73 -3.19 -8.00 -11.05
N LEU A 74 -3.52 -7.69 -9.79
CA LEU A 74 -4.62 -8.35 -9.07
C LEU A 74 -5.74 -7.34 -8.85
N GLU A 75 -6.94 -7.67 -9.31
CA GLU A 75 -8.13 -6.82 -9.23
C GLU A 75 -9.24 -7.54 -8.46
N VAL A 76 -9.99 -6.83 -7.62
CA VAL A 76 -11.22 -7.35 -6.99
C VAL A 76 -12.25 -7.71 -8.07
N GLU A 77 -12.81 -8.91 -8.01
CA GLU A 77 -13.72 -9.41 -9.06
C GLU A 77 -15.00 -8.58 -9.19
N ASP A 78 -15.61 -8.24 -8.06
CA ASP A 78 -16.82 -7.41 -7.99
C ASP A 78 -16.72 -6.40 -6.84
N TYR A 79 -16.59 -5.14 -7.24
CA TYR A 79 -16.63 -3.98 -6.36
C TYR A 79 -17.82 -3.06 -6.63
N SER A 80 -18.77 -3.47 -7.49
CA SER A 80 -19.94 -2.66 -7.88
C SER A 80 -20.89 -2.36 -6.72
N LYS A 81 -20.91 -3.23 -5.71
CA LYS A 81 -21.71 -3.09 -4.48
C LYS A 81 -21.21 -2.01 -3.51
N PHE A 82 -19.99 -1.49 -3.71
CA PHE A 82 -19.42 -0.49 -2.82
C PHE A 82 -19.83 0.93 -3.21
N ARG A 83 -19.61 1.86 -2.29
CA ARG A 83 -19.85 3.29 -2.53
C ARG A 83 -18.94 3.80 -3.65
N LYS A 84 -19.33 4.94 -4.24
CA LYS A 84 -18.53 5.63 -5.24
C LYS A 84 -17.09 5.83 -4.75
N PRO A 85 -16.09 5.66 -5.64
CA PRO A 85 -14.70 5.89 -5.27
C PRO A 85 -14.49 7.30 -4.72
N TYR A 86 -13.74 7.39 -3.63
CA TYR A 86 -13.33 8.65 -3.01
C TYR A 86 -11.88 8.96 -3.41
N PRO A 87 -11.61 10.04 -4.17
CA PRO A 87 -10.25 10.40 -4.57
C PRO A 87 -9.46 10.94 -3.38
N LEU A 88 -8.21 10.51 -3.26
CA LEU A 88 -7.27 11.01 -2.29
C LEU A 88 -6.47 12.17 -2.89
N LEU A 89 -6.96 13.39 -2.69
CA LEU A 89 -6.25 14.64 -3.00
C LEU A 89 -5.53 15.09 -1.73
N LEU A 90 -4.23 15.37 -1.84
CA LEU A 90 -3.36 15.68 -0.71
C LEU A 90 -2.30 16.68 -1.14
N ASP A 91 -1.96 17.59 -0.24
CA ASP A 91 -0.78 18.44 -0.39
C ASP A 91 0.50 17.65 -0.09
N ALA A 92 1.63 18.11 -0.62
CA ALA A 92 2.93 17.50 -0.34
C ALA A 92 3.22 17.48 1.18
N GLY A 93 3.58 16.30 1.70
CA GLY A 93 3.80 16.08 3.14
C GLY A 93 2.57 15.61 3.91
N GLU A 94 1.36 15.69 3.34
CA GLU A 94 0.17 15.08 3.93
C GLU A 94 0.15 13.56 3.70
N PHE A 95 -0.66 12.84 4.49
CA PHE A 95 -0.74 11.39 4.37
C PHE A 95 -2.13 10.84 4.66
N SER A 96 -2.40 9.67 4.11
CA SER A 96 -3.54 8.84 4.47
C SER A 96 -3.09 7.60 5.23
N LEU A 97 -4.00 7.00 6.00
CA LEU A 97 -3.84 5.66 6.55
C LEU A 97 -4.97 4.77 6.07
N HIS A 98 -4.65 3.54 5.70
CA HIS A 98 -5.65 2.54 5.36
C HIS A 98 -5.20 1.13 5.77
N THR A 99 -6.18 0.27 6.02
CA THR A 99 -5.94 -1.15 6.29
C THR A 99 -5.62 -1.89 5.00
N ASP A 100 -4.91 -3.01 5.09
CA ASP A 100 -4.66 -3.91 3.96
C ASP A 100 -5.92 -4.51 3.30
N LEU A 101 -7.08 -4.39 3.94
CA LEU A 101 -8.38 -4.79 3.42
C LEU A 101 -9.17 -3.65 2.72
N LEU A 102 -8.71 -2.40 2.75
CA LEU A 102 -9.44 -1.31 2.10
C LEU A 102 -9.20 -1.39 0.59
N VAL A 103 -10.27 -1.54 -0.19
CA VAL A 103 -10.17 -1.58 -1.65
C VAL A 103 -9.76 -0.21 -2.17
N HIS A 104 -8.70 -0.18 -2.98
CA HIS A 104 -8.18 1.04 -3.57
C HIS A 104 -7.51 0.79 -4.92
N GLY A 105 -7.43 1.83 -5.74
CA GLY A 105 -6.82 1.79 -7.07
C GLY A 105 -6.46 3.20 -7.55
N SER A 106 -5.85 3.35 -8.71
CA SER A 106 -5.57 4.66 -9.31
C SER A 106 -5.60 4.60 -10.83
N LYS A 107 -6.16 5.62 -11.47
CA LYS A 107 -6.06 5.80 -12.93
C LYS A 107 -4.67 6.31 -13.34
N GLY A 108 -4.39 6.35 -14.63
CA GLY A 108 -3.21 7.02 -15.20
C GLY A 108 -3.02 8.45 -14.69
N ASN A 109 -1.79 8.95 -14.81
CA ASN A 109 -1.45 10.33 -14.54
C ASN A 109 -1.58 11.13 -15.83
N ASP A 110 -2.55 12.04 -15.88
CA ASP A 110 -2.81 12.91 -17.03
C ASP A 110 -2.11 14.27 -16.91
N SER A 111 -1.52 14.56 -15.74
CA SER A 111 -0.79 15.80 -15.50
C SER A 111 0.62 15.79 -16.13
N ASP A 112 1.18 17.00 -16.27
CA ASP A 112 2.56 17.22 -16.71
C ASP A 112 3.59 17.06 -15.57
N SER A 113 3.15 16.71 -14.36
CA SER A 113 4.00 16.55 -13.18
C SER A 113 4.08 15.10 -12.72
N ARG A 114 5.18 14.76 -12.03
CA ARG A 114 5.30 13.45 -11.38
C ARG A 114 4.36 13.41 -10.17
N ARG A 115 3.68 12.28 -9.98
CA ARG A 115 2.99 11.94 -8.73
C ARG A 115 3.75 10.86 -7.99
N CYS A 116 4.31 11.19 -6.82
CA CYS A 116 5.04 10.25 -5.96
C CYS A 116 4.41 10.14 -4.58
N GLY A 117 4.27 8.90 -4.10
CA GLY A 117 3.93 8.62 -2.72
C GLY A 117 4.86 7.59 -2.09
N LEU A 118 5.19 7.80 -0.81
CA LEU A 118 5.94 6.85 0.00
C LEU A 118 4.96 6.03 0.85
N THR A 119 5.00 4.72 0.68
CA THR A 119 4.28 3.80 1.57
C THR A 119 5.16 3.38 2.74
N LEU A 120 4.59 3.36 3.94
CA LEU A 120 5.16 2.79 5.15
C LEU A 120 4.15 1.79 5.72
N ARG A 121 4.53 0.52 5.84
CA ARG A 121 3.61 -0.55 6.25
C ARG A 121 3.92 -1.04 7.64
N TYR A 122 2.94 -0.99 8.52
CA TYR A 122 3.04 -1.37 9.93
C TYR A 122 2.15 -2.57 10.23
N VAL A 123 2.63 -3.48 11.08
CA VAL A 123 1.86 -4.61 11.58
C VAL A 123 2.07 -4.75 13.09
N PRO A 124 1.06 -5.20 13.84
CA PRO A 124 1.25 -5.58 15.24
C PRO A 124 2.07 -6.88 15.38
N PRO A 125 2.70 -7.11 16.55
CA PRO A 125 3.61 -8.23 16.76
C PRO A 125 2.94 -9.60 16.76
N ASP A 126 1.60 -9.69 16.75
CA ASP A 126 0.84 -10.95 16.61
C ASP A 126 0.64 -11.38 15.14
N VAL A 127 1.02 -10.55 14.16
CA VAL A 127 1.01 -10.92 12.73
C VAL A 127 2.17 -11.85 12.42
N ARG A 128 1.90 -12.89 11.62
CA ARG A 128 2.84 -13.91 11.17
C ARG A 128 2.85 -14.00 9.66
N LEU A 129 4.03 -14.26 9.11
CA LEU A 129 4.20 -14.66 7.73
C LEU A 129 3.80 -16.14 7.62
N VAL A 130 2.80 -16.44 6.78
CA VAL A 130 2.24 -17.80 6.64
C VAL A 130 2.78 -18.56 5.43
N ASP A 131 3.63 -17.91 4.62
CA ASP A 131 4.25 -18.52 3.45
C ASP A 131 5.78 -18.34 3.49
N PRO A 132 6.55 -19.39 3.82
CA PRO A 132 7.99 -19.30 4.09
C PRO A 132 8.81 -18.82 2.89
N ARG A 133 8.27 -18.89 1.66
CA ARG A 133 8.90 -18.35 0.44
C ARG A 133 9.20 -16.86 0.57
N TYR A 134 8.46 -16.15 1.41
CA TYR A 134 8.56 -14.72 1.63
C TYR A 134 9.31 -14.35 2.93
N SER A 135 10.00 -15.30 3.57
CA SER A 135 10.76 -15.06 4.81
C SER A 135 11.76 -13.88 4.72
N GLY A 136 12.22 -13.54 3.51
CA GLY A 136 13.03 -12.35 3.25
C GLY A 136 12.36 -11.03 3.65
N TRP A 137 11.03 -10.94 3.60
CA TRP A 137 10.28 -9.69 3.79
C TRP A 137 10.30 -9.17 5.24
N ILE A 138 10.50 -10.05 6.22
CA ILE A 138 10.53 -9.65 7.63
C ILE A 138 11.95 -9.30 8.12
N ARG A 139 12.99 -9.64 7.32
CA ARG A 139 14.40 -9.52 7.72
C ARG A 139 14.77 -8.11 8.18
N ASN A 140 14.25 -7.10 7.48
CA ASN A 140 14.54 -5.69 7.73
C ASN A 140 13.47 -4.98 8.58
N SER A 141 12.67 -5.74 9.33
CA SER A 141 11.66 -5.14 10.22
C SER A 141 12.32 -4.37 11.36
N VAL A 142 11.66 -3.28 11.78
CA VAL A 142 12.06 -2.43 12.90
C VAL A 142 10.86 -2.27 13.81
N ILE A 143 11.07 -2.37 15.12
CA ILE A 143 10.04 -2.08 16.12
C ILE A 143 9.95 -0.57 16.30
N CYS A 144 8.84 0.01 15.84
CA CYS A 144 8.61 1.45 15.92
C CYS A 144 7.97 1.89 17.26
N ARG A 145 7.27 0.97 17.94
CA ARG A 145 6.60 1.24 19.22
C ARG A 145 6.43 -0.05 20.02
N GLY A 146 6.60 0.03 21.33
CA GLY A 146 6.44 -1.11 22.24
C GLY A 146 7.53 -2.16 22.05
N GLU A 147 7.17 -3.43 22.22
CA GLU A 147 8.08 -4.58 22.13
C GLU A 147 7.37 -5.79 21.49
N ASP A 148 8.15 -6.69 20.88
CA ASP A 148 7.68 -8.02 20.46
C ASP A 148 8.20 -9.07 21.44
N LYS A 149 7.36 -9.45 22.40
CA LYS A 149 7.69 -10.47 23.42
C LYS A 149 7.96 -11.86 22.83
N SER A 150 7.49 -12.13 21.62
CA SER A 150 7.72 -13.42 20.97
C SER A 150 9.10 -13.54 20.32
N GLY A 151 9.80 -12.43 20.13
CA GLY A 151 11.08 -12.39 19.41
C GLY A 151 10.98 -12.80 17.94
N TYR A 152 9.78 -12.77 17.35
CA TYR A 152 9.54 -13.20 15.98
C TYR A 152 10.05 -12.18 14.97
N TRP A 153 9.86 -10.89 15.25
CA TRP A 153 10.29 -9.79 14.36
C TRP A 153 11.74 -9.40 14.65
N PRO A 154 12.67 -9.51 13.66
CA PRO A 154 14.11 -9.31 13.87
C PRO A 154 14.56 -7.98 14.50
N ASN A 155 13.77 -6.91 14.40
CA ASN A 155 14.07 -5.59 14.96
C ASN A 155 15.49 -5.07 14.64
N GLN A 156 15.74 -4.74 13.38
CA GLN A 156 17.02 -4.22 12.94
C GLN A 156 17.40 -2.93 13.68
N PRO A 157 18.70 -2.73 13.99
CA PRO A 157 19.16 -1.50 14.61
C PRO A 157 18.92 -0.31 13.69
N ARG A 158 18.75 0.87 14.30
CA ARG A 158 18.63 2.11 13.54
C ARG A 158 19.96 2.41 12.83
N PRO A 159 19.94 2.87 11.57
CA PRO A 159 21.15 3.37 10.91
C PRO A 159 21.80 4.47 11.74
N THR A 160 23.12 4.43 11.88
CA THR A 160 23.91 5.42 12.65
C THR A 160 24.40 6.59 11.79
N SER A 161 24.30 6.47 10.47
CA SER A 161 24.64 7.52 9.51
C SER A 161 23.80 7.40 8.23
N SER A 162 23.65 8.51 7.52
CA SER A 162 23.17 8.50 6.15
C SER A 162 24.34 8.14 5.24
N VAL A 163 24.38 6.90 4.76
CA VAL A 163 25.28 6.54 3.66
C VAL A 163 24.52 6.82 2.37
N ILE A 164 24.76 7.99 1.80
CA ILE A 164 24.33 8.31 0.43
C ILE A 164 25.47 7.80 -0.46
N ASN A 165 25.30 6.61 -1.02
CA ASN A 165 26.17 6.10 -2.08
C ASN A 165 25.66 6.60 -3.43
#